data_AF-A0A7T5E243-F1
#
_entry.id   AF-A0A7T5E243-F1
#
_cell.length_a   1.000
_cell.length_b   1.000
_cell.length_c   1.000
_cell.angle_alpha   90.00
_cell.angle_beta   90.00
_cell.angle_gamma   90.00
#
_symmetry.space_group_name_H-M   'P 1'
#
loop_
_entity.id
_entity.type
_entity.pdbx_description
1 polymer ?
#
loop_
_entity_poly.entity_id
_entity_poly.type
_entity_poly.pdbx_seq_one_letter_code
_entity_poly.pdbx_strand_id
1 'polypeptide(L)'
;MSYTQPDPHLAAQAELLAALLSSPPSYPWEPSQAEAYFAAATLEEEDDALESSLTEGWQQFSAQISAQWAQAAMSPAAAIVQNLKEQIQDPLPDDLLHTVATTVIALRHSGQAYLDQLVACAQAVLPTWDAEDLAVLARPLAYSLRDGQNDILDLNLRTTLQSHWQSLSEIEQARLSLTLAALALKAAEDQP
;
A
#
# COMPACT_ATOMS: atom_id res chain seq x y z
N MET A 1 -35.48 -69.13 62.70
CA MET A 1 -34.71 -67.91 62.40
C MET A 1 -34.40 -67.94 60.91
N SER A 2 -35.25 -67.31 60.10
CA SER A 2 -35.09 -67.31 58.64
C SER A 2 -34.30 -66.07 58.24
N TYR A 3 -33.05 -66.26 57.83
CA TYR A 3 -32.23 -65.17 57.29
C TYR A 3 -32.81 -64.77 55.92
N THR A 4 -33.28 -63.53 55.81
CA THR A 4 -33.68 -62.96 54.52
C THR A 4 -32.40 -62.61 53.78
N GLN A 5 -32.11 -63.33 52.69
CA GLN A 5 -30.96 -63.05 51.83
C GLN A 5 -31.19 -61.70 51.15
N PRO A 6 -30.27 -60.72 51.26
CA PRO A 6 -30.44 -59.42 50.63
C PRO A 6 -30.42 -59.57 49.11
N ASP A 7 -31.28 -58.81 48.42
CA ASP A 7 -31.38 -58.83 46.96
C ASP A 7 -30.00 -58.54 46.34
N PRO A 8 -29.47 -59.44 45.49
CA PRO A 8 -28.12 -59.33 44.95
C PRO A 8 -27.94 -58.08 44.08
N HIS A 9 -29.04 -57.58 43.51
CA HIS A 9 -29.06 -56.35 42.72
C HIS A 9 -28.83 -55.10 43.59
N LEU A 10 -29.35 -55.08 44.81
CA LEU A 10 -29.15 -53.97 45.75
C LEU A 10 -27.70 -53.93 46.25
N ALA A 11 -27.12 -55.10 46.51
CA ALA A 11 -25.71 -55.24 46.88
C ALA A 11 -24.77 -54.77 45.76
N ALA A 12 -25.04 -55.17 44.51
CA ALA A 12 -24.25 -54.74 43.36
C ALA A 12 -24.36 -53.22 43.11
N GLN A 13 -25.55 -52.63 43.29
CA GLN A 13 -25.72 -51.17 43.20
C GLN A 13 -24.96 -50.43 44.31
N ALA A 14 -24.96 -50.95 45.53
CA ALA A 14 -24.23 -50.36 46.65
C ALA A 14 -22.71 -50.43 46.43
N GLU A 15 -22.18 -51.55 45.93
CA GLU A 15 -20.75 -51.67 45.57
C GLU A 15 -20.37 -50.72 44.43
N LEU A 16 -21.20 -50.59 43.39
CA LEU A 16 -20.93 -49.69 42.28
C LEU A 16 -20.95 -48.21 42.71
N LEU A 17 -21.89 -47.82 43.58
CA LEU A 17 -21.91 -46.49 44.18
C LEU A 17 -20.70 -46.25 45.08
N ALA A 18 -20.31 -47.23 45.89
CA ALA A 18 -19.12 -47.12 46.72
C ALA A 18 -17.86 -46.94 45.87
N ALA A 19 -17.74 -47.66 44.75
CA ALA A 19 -16.61 -47.54 43.82
C ALA A 19 -16.54 -46.18 43.11
N LEU A 20 -17.70 -45.63 42.70
CA LEU A 20 -17.77 -44.30 42.07
C LEU A 20 -17.44 -43.16 43.06
N LEU A 21 -17.83 -43.30 44.33
CA LEU A 21 -17.63 -42.27 45.35
C LEU A 21 -16.27 -42.35 46.06
N SER A 22 -15.57 -43.49 45.96
CA SER A 22 -14.24 -43.68 46.56
C SER A 22 -13.09 -43.29 45.63
N SER A 23 -13.36 -43.04 44.35
CA SER A 23 -12.42 -42.37 43.47
C SER A 23 -12.55 -40.86 43.65
N PRO A 24 -11.50 -40.13 44.08
CA PRO A 24 -11.57 -38.68 44.09
C PRO A 24 -11.79 -38.23 42.65
N PRO A 25 -12.87 -37.51 42.33
CA PRO A 25 -13.02 -36.97 41.00
C PRO A 25 -12.00 -35.84 40.87
N SER A 26 -10.84 -36.13 40.29
CA SER A 26 -9.93 -35.09 39.78
C SER A 26 -10.59 -34.45 38.57
N TYR A 27 -11.63 -33.67 38.83
CA TYR A 27 -12.25 -32.83 37.82
C TYR A 27 -11.39 -31.58 37.65
N PRO A 28 -11.08 -31.19 36.41
CA PRO A 28 -10.23 -30.04 36.11
C PRO A 28 -10.83 -28.68 36.53
N TRP A 29 -12.04 -28.68 37.11
CA TRP A 29 -12.75 -27.49 37.60
C TRP A 29 -12.83 -27.40 39.13
N GLU A 30 -12.09 -28.21 39.88
CA GLU A 30 -11.93 -27.96 41.32
C GLU A 30 -11.11 -26.66 41.51
N PRO A 31 -11.62 -25.63 42.20
CA PRO A 31 -10.95 -24.32 42.28
C PRO A 31 -9.50 -24.39 42.79
N SER A 32 -9.23 -25.28 43.75
CA SER A 32 -7.91 -25.51 44.34
C SER A 32 -6.91 -26.16 43.36
N GLN A 33 -7.39 -27.03 42.46
CA GLN A 33 -6.57 -27.67 41.43
C GLN A 33 -6.46 -26.81 40.18
N ALA A 34 -7.50 -26.01 39.88
CA ALA A 34 -7.49 -25.02 38.81
C ALA A 34 -6.46 -23.92 39.08
N GLU A 35 -6.38 -23.40 40.31
CA GLU A 35 -5.35 -22.43 40.70
C GLU A 35 -3.93 -22.99 40.51
N ALA A 36 -3.69 -24.25 40.89
CA ALA A 36 -2.40 -24.90 40.67
C ALA A 36 -2.09 -25.14 39.19
N TYR A 37 -3.10 -25.53 38.39
CA TYR A 37 -2.98 -25.72 36.94
C TYR A 37 -2.70 -24.39 36.22
N PHE A 38 -3.47 -23.34 36.53
CA PHE A 38 -3.27 -22.02 35.94
C PHE A 38 -1.95 -21.39 36.40
N ALA A 39 -1.53 -21.57 37.65
CA ALA A 39 -0.23 -21.13 38.13
C ALA A 39 0.93 -21.82 37.38
N ALA A 40 0.81 -23.12 37.12
CA ALA A 40 1.78 -23.86 36.32
C ALA A 40 1.78 -23.41 34.85
N ALA A 41 0.61 -23.18 34.26
CA ALA A 41 0.48 -22.67 32.89
C ALA A 41 1.07 -21.26 32.74
N THR A 42 0.83 -20.35 33.69
CA THR A 42 1.45 -19.02 33.67
C THR A 42 2.97 -19.05 33.85
N LEU A 43 3.52 -20.08 34.53
CA LEU A 43 4.97 -20.28 34.66
C LEU A 43 5.61 -20.87 33.40
N GLU A 44 4.84 -21.60 32.57
CA GLU A 44 5.29 -22.16 31.29
C GLU A 44 5.08 -21.19 30.11
N GLU A 45 4.18 -20.20 30.23
CA GLU A 45 3.83 -19.24 29.19
C GLU A 45 4.38 -17.81 29.39
N GLU A 46 5.30 -17.58 30.33
CA GLU A 46 6.18 -16.38 30.32
C GLU A 46 7.24 -16.52 29.21
N ASP A 47 6.79 -16.74 27.97
CA ASP A 47 7.66 -16.75 26.81
C ASP A 47 7.76 -15.32 26.29
N ASP A 48 8.67 -14.52 26.89
CA ASP A 48 9.03 -13.17 26.45
C ASP A 48 9.27 -13.11 24.91
N ALA A 49 9.64 -14.24 24.30
CA ALA A 49 9.79 -14.40 22.85
C ALA A 49 8.47 -14.27 22.07
N LEU A 50 7.34 -14.73 22.62
CA LEU A 50 6.01 -14.58 22.01
C LEU A 50 5.52 -13.13 22.09
N GLU A 51 5.69 -12.48 23.24
CA GLU A 51 5.24 -11.09 23.42
C GLU A 51 6.10 -10.11 22.59
N SER A 52 7.41 -10.33 22.53
CA SER A 52 8.32 -9.55 21.67
C SER A 52 8.03 -9.76 20.18
N SER A 53 7.85 -11.00 19.73
CA SER A 53 7.52 -11.28 18.32
C SER A 53 6.14 -10.74 17.92
N LEU A 54 5.15 -10.77 18.81
CA LEU A 54 3.85 -10.16 18.59
C LEU A 54 3.96 -8.64 18.50
N THR A 55 4.77 -8.02 19.36
CA THR A 55 5.01 -6.58 19.35
C THR A 55 5.72 -6.14 18.08
N GLU A 56 6.77 -6.85 17.66
CA GLU A 56 7.47 -6.59 16.40
C GLU A 56 6.56 -6.80 15.20
N GLY A 57 5.79 -7.89 15.17
CA GLY A 57 4.82 -8.17 14.12
C GLY A 57 3.74 -7.09 14.03
N TRP A 58 3.23 -6.62 15.17
CA TRP A 58 2.26 -5.52 15.23
C TRP A 58 2.87 -4.20 14.78
N GLN A 59 4.11 -3.89 15.17
CA GLN A 59 4.80 -2.68 14.70
C GLN A 59 4.99 -2.69 13.18
N GLN A 60 5.44 -3.82 12.62
CA GLN A 60 5.60 -3.95 11.16
C GLN A 60 4.26 -3.81 10.44
N PHE A 61 3.22 -4.49 10.93
CA PHE A 61 1.88 -4.44 10.34
C PHE A 61 1.26 -3.04 10.42
N SER A 62 1.29 -2.40 11.59
CA SER A 62 0.77 -1.05 11.79
C SER A 62 1.53 -0.01 10.97
N ALA A 63 2.84 -0.15 10.82
CA ALA A 63 3.64 0.68 9.94
C ALA A 63 3.23 0.52 8.46
N GLN A 64 3.00 -0.72 8.00
CA GLN A 64 2.52 -0.99 6.64
C GLN A 64 1.13 -0.39 6.39
N ILE A 65 0.19 -0.57 7.33
CA ILE A 65 -1.14 0.06 7.23
C ILE A 65 -1.01 1.58 7.17
N SER A 66 -0.20 2.16 8.06
CA SER A 66 -0.02 3.61 8.12
C SER A 66 0.56 4.16 6.82
N ALA A 67 1.52 3.45 6.21
CA ALA A 67 2.08 3.81 4.91
C ALA A 67 1.04 3.73 3.79
N GLN A 68 0.24 2.66 3.75
CA GLN A 68 -0.82 2.53 2.75
C GLN A 68 -1.93 3.56 2.94
N TRP A 69 -2.30 3.89 4.18
CA TRP A 69 -3.28 4.95 4.46
C TRP A 69 -2.77 6.33 4.10
N ALA A 70 -1.50 6.63 4.35
CA ALA A 70 -0.88 7.87 3.92
C ALA A 70 -0.92 8.02 2.39
N GLN A 71 -0.67 6.93 1.65
CA GLN A 71 -0.80 6.90 0.19
C GLN A 71 -2.25 7.07 -0.27
N ALA A 72 -3.23 6.44 0.40
CA ALA A 72 -4.65 6.56 0.08
C ALA A 72 -5.23 7.95 0.42
N ALA A 73 -4.69 8.62 1.44
CA ALA A 73 -5.07 9.98 1.82
C ALA A 73 -4.39 11.05 0.94
N MET A 74 -3.38 10.67 0.16
CA MET A 74 -2.67 11.58 -0.72
C MET A 74 -3.57 11.95 -1.91
N SER A 75 -3.65 13.25 -2.20
CA SER A 75 -4.38 13.71 -3.38
C SER A 75 -3.76 13.09 -4.66
N PRO A 76 -4.55 12.82 -5.71
CA PRO A 76 -4.03 12.28 -6.97
C PRO A 76 -2.93 13.17 -7.55
N ALA A 77 -3.02 14.49 -7.36
CA ALA A 77 -2.01 15.43 -7.82
C ALA A 77 -0.68 15.22 -7.08
N ALA A 78 -0.74 15.09 -5.76
CA ALA A 78 0.45 14.85 -4.95
C ALA A 78 1.10 13.49 -5.26
N ALA A 79 0.31 12.46 -5.57
CA ALA A 79 0.82 11.17 -6.00
C ALA A 79 1.58 11.25 -7.34
N ILE A 80 1.02 11.97 -8.32
CA ILE A 80 1.70 12.21 -9.60
C ILE A 80 2.99 13.01 -9.37
N VAL A 81 2.96 14.07 -8.56
CA VAL A 81 4.16 14.87 -8.24
C VAL A 81 5.24 14.01 -7.58
N GLN A 82 4.87 13.15 -6.63
CA GLN A 82 5.82 12.24 -5.99
C GLN A 82 6.43 11.27 -7.02
N ASN A 83 5.61 10.68 -7.88
CA ASN A 83 6.08 9.77 -8.93
C ASN A 83 7.06 10.47 -9.90
N LEU A 84 6.77 11.71 -10.30
CA LEU A 84 7.69 12.51 -11.12
C LEU A 84 9.01 12.79 -10.39
N LYS A 85 8.97 13.12 -9.09
CA LYS A 85 10.18 13.34 -8.27
C LYS A 85 11.02 12.08 -8.12
N GLU A 86 10.41 10.90 -8.08
CA GLU A 86 11.13 9.63 -8.00
C GLU A 86 11.81 9.27 -9.33
N GLN A 87 11.19 9.62 -10.47
CA GLN A 87 11.74 9.34 -11.79
C GLN A 87 12.79 10.36 -12.25
N ILE A 88 12.80 11.55 -11.65
CA ILE A 88 13.65 12.67 -12.08
C ILE A 88 14.68 12.97 -11.01
N GLN A 89 15.96 12.86 -11.38
CA GLN A 89 17.06 13.03 -10.44
C GLN A 89 17.38 14.50 -10.12
N ASP A 90 17.04 15.42 -11.02
CA ASP A 90 17.38 16.84 -10.90
C ASP A 90 16.25 17.67 -10.26
N PRO A 91 16.58 18.69 -9.43
CA PRO A 91 15.59 19.50 -8.75
C PRO A 91 14.84 20.40 -9.75
N LEU A 92 13.61 20.00 -10.08
CA LEU A 92 12.65 20.82 -10.82
C LEU A 92 11.86 21.74 -9.87
N PRO A 93 11.40 22.91 -10.34
CA PRO A 93 10.52 23.77 -9.55
C PRO A 93 9.22 23.04 -9.17
N ASP A 94 8.85 23.07 -7.89
CA ASP A 94 7.64 22.40 -7.39
C ASP A 94 6.35 22.93 -8.05
N ASP A 95 6.30 24.23 -8.35
CA ASP A 95 5.17 24.86 -9.04
C ASP A 95 4.92 24.24 -10.42
N LEU A 96 5.99 23.85 -11.12
CA LEU A 96 5.90 23.23 -12.44
C LEU A 96 5.29 21.84 -12.32
N LEU A 97 5.83 21.01 -11.42
CA LEU A 97 5.34 19.66 -11.18
C LEU A 97 3.86 19.68 -10.75
N HIS A 98 3.48 20.62 -9.88
CA HIS A 98 2.10 20.77 -9.43
C HIS A 98 1.17 21.23 -10.57
N THR A 99 1.63 22.14 -11.43
CA THR A 99 0.86 22.60 -12.61
C THR A 99 0.62 21.45 -13.60
N VAL A 100 1.63 20.63 -13.87
CA VAL A 100 1.48 19.45 -14.73
C VAL A 100 0.54 18.43 -14.10
N ALA A 101 0.71 18.11 -12.81
CA ALA A 101 -0.14 17.12 -12.14
C ALA A 101 -1.62 17.53 -12.10
N THR A 102 -1.89 18.81 -11.80
CA THR A 102 -3.27 19.32 -11.76
C THR A 102 -3.92 19.36 -13.14
N THR A 103 -3.17 19.73 -14.18
CA THR A 103 -3.69 19.75 -15.56
C THR A 103 -3.98 18.35 -16.07
N VAL A 104 -3.10 17.38 -15.81
CA VAL A 104 -3.33 15.97 -16.14
C VAL A 104 -4.62 15.43 -15.49
N ILE A 105 -4.84 15.72 -14.21
CA ILE A 105 -6.06 15.27 -13.52
C ILE A 105 -7.31 15.88 -14.13
N ALA A 106 -7.27 17.17 -14.48
CA ALA A 106 -8.38 17.83 -15.17
C ALA A 106 -8.64 17.21 -16.55
N LEU A 107 -7.57 16.80 -17.26
CA LEU A 107 -7.65 16.24 -18.61
C LEU A 107 -8.04 14.76 -18.63
N ARG A 108 -7.85 14.02 -17.53
CA ARG A 108 -8.16 12.58 -17.40
C ARG A 108 -9.59 12.23 -17.81
N HIS A 109 -10.55 13.13 -17.56
CA HIS A 109 -11.97 12.92 -17.88
C HIS A 109 -12.43 13.68 -19.13
N SER A 110 -11.52 14.33 -19.85
CA SER A 110 -11.86 15.19 -20.99
C SER A 110 -12.14 14.43 -22.29
N GLY A 111 -11.65 13.19 -22.42
CA GLY A 111 -11.77 12.39 -23.65
C GLY A 111 -10.95 12.92 -24.83
N GLN A 112 -10.04 13.88 -24.61
CA GLN A 112 -9.18 14.44 -25.64
C GLN A 112 -8.16 13.40 -26.15
N ALA A 113 -7.65 13.59 -27.38
CA ALA A 113 -6.59 12.74 -27.89
C ALA A 113 -5.30 12.92 -27.07
N TYR A 114 -4.49 11.86 -26.96
CA TYR A 114 -3.26 11.88 -26.16
C TYR A 114 -2.31 13.02 -26.52
N LEU A 115 -2.18 13.35 -27.81
CA LEU A 115 -1.37 14.47 -28.29
C LEU A 115 -1.90 15.82 -27.76
N ASP A 116 -3.22 16.02 -27.80
CA ASP A 116 -3.85 17.26 -27.31
C ASP A 116 -3.69 17.39 -25.80
N GLN A 117 -3.75 16.28 -25.07
CA GLN A 117 -3.50 16.26 -23.62
C GLN A 117 -2.05 16.67 -23.30
N LEU A 118 -1.07 16.16 -24.05
CA LEU A 118 0.34 16.57 -23.90
C LEU A 118 0.54 18.06 -24.16
N VAL A 119 -0.04 18.57 -25.25
CA VAL A 119 0.06 19.99 -25.63
C VAL A 119 -0.58 20.88 -24.56
N ALA A 120 -1.77 20.52 -24.07
CA ALA A 120 -2.46 21.26 -23.02
C ALA A 120 -1.65 21.31 -21.71
N CYS A 121 -1.02 20.21 -21.31
CA CYS A 121 -0.15 20.19 -20.13
C CYS A 121 1.09 21.06 -20.31
N ALA A 122 1.76 20.96 -21.46
CA ALA A 122 2.94 21.78 -21.76
C ALA A 122 2.59 23.28 -21.86
N GLN A 123 1.45 23.62 -22.45
CA GLN A 123 0.98 25.00 -22.57
C GLN A 123 0.60 25.62 -21.22
N ALA A 124 0.14 24.82 -20.26
CA ALA A 124 -0.10 25.30 -18.90
C ALA A 124 1.19 25.70 -18.18
N VAL A 125 2.32 25.05 -18.51
CA VAL A 125 3.65 25.41 -18.00
C VAL A 125 4.27 26.56 -18.79
N LEU A 126 4.05 26.58 -20.11
CA LEU A 126 4.61 27.55 -21.06
C LEU A 126 3.49 28.30 -21.80
N PRO A 127 2.80 29.24 -21.14
CA PRO A 127 1.61 29.90 -21.71
C PRO A 127 1.92 30.83 -22.89
N THR A 128 3.18 31.22 -23.07
CA THR A 128 3.63 32.07 -24.19
C THR A 128 3.88 31.28 -25.48
N TRP A 129 3.93 29.95 -25.40
CA TRP A 129 4.17 29.09 -26.55
C TRP A 129 2.87 28.82 -27.32
N ASP A 130 2.99 28.80 -28.65
CA ASP A 130 1.87 28.46 -29.51
C ASP A 130 1.58 26.96 -29.46
N ALA A 131 0.29 26.62 -29.50
CA ALA A 131 -0.16 25.24 -29.41
C ALA A 131 0.26 24.41 -30.63
N GLU A 132 0.35 25.04 -31.82
CA GLU A 132 0.75 24.34 -33.04
C GLU A 132 2.24 23.98 -33.00
N ASP A 133 3.09 24.88 -32.50
CA ASP A 133 4.51 24.63 -32.29
C ASP A 133 4.75 23.52 -31.25
N LEU A 134 4.03 23.56 -30.13
CA LEU A 134 4.06 22.50 -29.13
C LEU A 134 3.59 21.16 -29.70
N ALA A 135 2.57 21.16 -30.55
CA ALA A 135 2.08 19.95 -31.21
C ALA A 135 3.14 19.36 -32.15
N VAL A 136 3.91 20.17 -32.87
CA VAL A 136 5.02 19.71 -33.71
C VAL A 136 6.09 19.01 -32.86
N LEU A 137 6.42 19.57 -31.70
CA LEU A 137 7.37 18.97 -30.75
C LEU A 137 6.82 17.71 -30.06
N ALA A 138 5.52 17.65 -29.81
CA ALA A 138 4.86 16.54 -29.13
C ALA A 138 4.68 15.31 -30.04
N ARG A 139 4.54 15.49 -31.36
CA ARG A 139 4.27 14.39 -32.31
C ARG A 139 5.22 13.20 -32.18
N PRO A 140 6.56 13.36 -32.22
CA PRO A 140 7.48 12.22 -32.08
C PRO A 140 7.23 11.44 -30.79
N LEU A 141 7.05 12.14 -29.67
CA LEU A 141 6.76 11.54 -28.37
C LEU A 141 5.41 10.79 -28.37
N ALA A 142 4.36 11.42 -28.89
CA ALA A 142 3.02 10.83 -28.96
C ALA A 142 2.99 9.56 -29.83
N TYR A 143 3.71 9.55 -30.95
CA TYR A 143 3.81 8.36 -31.82
C TYR A 143 4.62 7.24 -31.15
N SER A 144 5.78 7.56 -30.56
CA SER A 144 6.62 6.58 -29.86
C SER A 144 5.85 5.86 -28.75
N LEU A 145 5.15 6.61 -27.91
CA LEU A 145 4.41 6.07 -26.78
C LEU A 145 3.18 5.25 -27.23
N ARG A 146 2.54 5.63 -28.33
CA ARG A 146 1.45 4.85 -28.93
C ARG A 146 1.92 3.48 -29.43
N ASP A 147 3.13 3.40 -29.95
CA ASP A 147 3.75 2.14 -30.42
C ASP A 147 4.40 1.34 -29.26
N GLY A 148 4.23 1.79 -28.01
CA GLY A 148 4.79 1.16 -26.82
C GLY A 148 6.30 1.34 -26.66
N GLN A 149 6.91 2.21 -27.45
CA GLN A 149 8.35 2.48 -27.45
C GLN A 149 8.63 3.69 -26.55
N ASN A 150 9.44 3.51 -25.51
CA ASN A 150 9.84 4.60 -24.62
C ASN A 150 11.13 5.30 -25.08
N ASP A 151 11.73 4.90 -26.20
CA ASP A 151 13.04 5.35 -26.66
C ASP A 151 13.16 6.89 -26.75
N ILE A 152 12.14 7.57 -27.29
CA ILE A 152 12.14 9.03 -27.41
C ILE A 152 11.95 9.70 -26.05
N LEU A 153 11.17 9.10 -25.16
CA LEU A 153 10.98 9.59 -23.80
C LEU A 153 12.29 9.47 -23.00
N ASP A 154 12.93 8.31 -23.04
CA ASP A 154 14.20 8.05 -22.35
C ASP A 154 15.33 8.92 -22.90
N LEU A 155 15.37 9.15 -24.21
CA LEU A 155 16.35 10.03 -24.85
C LEU A 155 16.18 11.49 -24.42
N ASN A 156 14.94 11.98 -24.37
CA ASN A 156 14.67 13.33 -23.87
C ASN A 156 15.03 13.45 -22.39
N LEU A 157 14.65 12.49 -21.53
CA LEU A 157 15.05 12.50 -20.13
C LEU A 157 16.58 12.57 -19.96
N ARG A 158 17.33 11.77 -20.73
CA ARG A 158 18.81 11.79 -20.66
C ARG A 158 19.44 13.10 -21.12
N THR A 159 18.80 13.81 -22.04
CA THR A 159 19.37 15.03 -22.65
C THR A 159 18.95 16.29 -21.91
N THR A 160 17.71 16.37 -21.42
CA THR A 160 17.16 17.57 -20.78
C THR A 160 17.32 17.59 -19.26
N LEU A 161 17.49 16.45 -18.60
CA LEU A 161 17.67 16.37 -17.13
C LEU A 161 19.13 16.48 -16.66
N GLN A 162 20.05 16.94 -17.53
CA GLN A 162 21.44 17.20 -17.14
C GLN A 162 21.66 18.65 -16.70
N SER A 163 20.61 19.47 -16.69
CA SER A 163 20.71 20.92 -16.54
C SER A 163 19.51 21.46 -15.78
N HIS A 164 19.76 22.45 -14.94
CA HIS A 164 18.71 23.09 -14.15
C HIS A 164 17.70 23.77 -15.08
N TRP A 165 16.41 23.69 -14.76
CA TRP A 165 15.31 24.28 -15.55
C TRP A 165 15.59 25.69 -16.09
N GLN A 166 16.19 26.55 -15.26
CA GLN A 166 16.49 27.95 -15.60
C GLN A 166 17.64 28.13 -16.61
N SER A 167 18.48 27.11 -16.79
CA SER A 167 19.60 27.12 -17.76
C SER A 167 19.23 26.54 -19.12
N LEU A 168 18.05 25.93 -19.24
CA LEU A 168 17.55 25.35 -20.48
C LEU A 168 17.09 26.45 -21.45
N SER A 169 17.32 26.24 -22.74
CA SER A 169 16.71 27.05 -23.79
C SER A 169 15.19 26.84 -23.83
N GLU A 170 14.45 27.78 -24.43
CA GLU A 170 12.98 27.69 -24.50
C GLU A 170 12.50 26.39 -25.18
N ILE A 171 13.22 25.92 -26.21
CA ILE A 171 12.92 24.65 -26.91
C ILE A 171 13.18 23.46 -25.99
N GLU A 172 14.23 23.48 -25.18
CA GLU A 172 14.54 22.42 -24.21
C GLU A 172 13.53 22.40 -23.06
N GLN A 173 13.10 23.58 -22.58
CA GLN A 173 12.02 23.71 -21.62
C GLN A 173 10.71 23.14 -22.17
N ALA A 174 10.39 23.41 -23.44
CA ALA A 174 9.23 22.83 -24.11
C ALA A 174 9.32 21.30 -24.19
N ARG A 175 10.46 20.75 -24.60
CA ARG A 175 10.66 19.28 -24.64
C ARG A 175 10.56 18.65 -23.24
N LEU A 176 11.15 19.27 -22.24
CA LEU A 176 11.08 18.78 -20.86
C LEU A 176 9.64 18.85 -20.33
N SER A 177 8.91 19.93 -20.61
CA SER A 177 7.49 20.03 -20.20
C SER A 177 6.62 18.95 -20.85
N LEU A 178 6.89 18.60 -22.11
CA LEU A 178 6.20 17.53 -22.83
C LEU A 178 6.56 16.14 -22.29
N THR A 179 7.82 15.89 -21.92
CA THR A 179 8.20 14.62 -21.29
C THR A 179 7.61 14.48 -19.89
N LEU A 180 7.58 15.56 -19.11
CA LEU A 180 6.90 15.60 -17.82
C LEU A 180 5.41 15.29 -17.96
N ALA A 181 4.74 15.90 -18.95
CA ALA A 181 3.34 15.64 -19.24
C ALA A 181 3.12 14.16 -19.61
N ALA A 182 3.99 13.57 -20.43
CA ALA A 182 3.90 12.16 -20.81
C ALA A 182 4.07 11.22 -19.61
N LEU A 183 5.04 11.49 -18.74
CA LEU A 183 5.25 10.72 -17.52
C LEU A 183 4.07 10.86 -16.55
N ALA A 184 3.55 12.08 -16.39
CA ALA A 184 2.41 12.37 -15.54
C ALA A 184 1.14 11.70 -16.04
N LEU A 185 0.88 11.71 -17.36
CA LEU A 185 -0.24 11.02 -17.98
C LEU A 185 -0.15 9.51 -17.76
N LYS A 186 1.04 8.92 -17.96
CA LYS A 186 1.28 7.50 -17.70
C LYS A 186 1.05 7.14 -16.22
N ALA A 187 1.58 7.95 -15.30
CA ALA A 187 1.35 7.76 -13.87
C ALA A 187 -0.14 7.89 -13.51
N ALA A 188 -0.86 8.79 -14.20
CA ALA A 188 -2.30 8.95 -14.05
C ALA A 188 -3.11 7.84 -14.72
N GLU A 189 -2.56 7.03 -15.65
CA GLU A 189 -3.24 5.83 -16.16
C GLU A 189 -3.13 4.65 -15.18
N ASP A 190 -1.99 4.54 -14.49
CA ASP A 190 -1.71 3.47 -13.52
C ASP A 190 -2.44 3.63 -12.17
N GLN A 191 -2.96 4.82 -11.86
CA GLN A 191 -3.80 5.01 -10.66
C GLN A 191 -5.24 4.52 -10.90
N PRO A 192 -5.88 3.80 -9.97
CA PRO A 192 -7.29 3.37 -10.11
C PRO A 192 -8.30 4.54 -10.08
#